data_AF-A0A836VU30-F1
#
_entry.id   AF-A0A836VU30-F1
#
_cell.length_a   1.000
_cell.length_b   1.000
_cell.length_c   1.000
_cell.angle_alpha   90.00
_cell.angle_beta   90.00
_cell.angle_gamma   90.00
#
_symmetry.space_group_name_H-M   'P 1'
#
loop_
_entity.id
_entity.type
_entity.pdbx_description
1 polymer ?
#
loop_
_entity_poly.entity_id
_entity_poly.type
_entity_poly.pdbx_seq_one_letter_code
_entity_poly.pdbx_strand_id
1 'polypeptide(L)'
;MKNEIGKMESLSDRFVAAVRRVLALPVPLLATVSQKGRGVIAEVKKVSGHQLFVVTQRNRNNLPREIVKILRTSRSGQHTPSPAG
;
A
#
# COMPACT_ATOMS: atom_id res chain seq x y z
N MET A 1 -9.34 -18.06 1.36
CA MET A 1 -8.20 -17.24 1.84
C MET A 1 -8.58 -15.77 1.65
N LYS A 2 -8.89 -15.05 2.73
CA LYS A 2 -9.38 -13.67 2.69
C LYS A 2 -8.18 -12.72 2.84
N ASN A 3 -7.93 -11.87 1.84
CA ASN A 3 -6.81 -10.92 1.80
C ASN A 3 -7.23 -9.56 2.37
N GLU A 4 -7.81 -9.57 3.57
CA GLU A 4 -8.48 -8.42 4.15
C GLU A 4 -7.91 -8.18 5.54
N ILE A 5 -7.35 -6.99 5.78
CA ILE A 5 -7.11 -6.51 7.15
C ILE A 5 -8.49 -6.17 7.73
N GLY A 6 -9.07 -7.14 8.44
CA GLY A 6 -10.25 -7.01 9.26
C GLY A 6 -9.94 -6.49 10.67
N LYS A 7 -10.99 -6.13 11.39
CA LYS A 7 -11.01 -5.56 12.75
C LYS A 7 -10.23 -6.38 13.81
N MET A 8 -9.84 -7.62 13.48
CA MET A 8 -9.12 -8.53 14.36
C MET A 8 -7.60 -8.54 14.12
N GLU A 9 -7.08 -8.25 12.92
CA GLU A 9 -5.62 -8.03 12.77
C GLU A 9 -5.18 -6.72 13.41
N SER A 10 -6.07 -5.73 13.56
CA SER A 10 -5.81 -4.48 14.31
C SER A 10 -5.73 -4.65 15.83
N LEU A 11 -5.90 -5.87 16.37
CA LEU A 11 -5.83 -6.16 17.81
C LEU A 11 -4.52 -6.84 18.24
N SER A 12 -3.62 -7.14 17.30
CA SER A 12 -2.27 -7.59 17.65
C SER A 12 -1.30 -6.42 17.57
N ASP A 13 -0.71 -6.03 18.70
CA ASP A 13 0.35 -5.01 18.72
C ASP A 13 1.51 -5.36 17.78
N ARG A 14 1.78 -6.66 17.61
CA ARG A 14 2.78 -7.17 16.66
C ARG A 14 2.41 -6.87 15.21
N PHE A 15 1.13 -7.00 14.84
CA PHE A 15 0.66 -6.65 13.50
C PHE A 15 0.78 -5.15 13.25
N VAL A 16 0.33 -4.32 14.20
CA VAL A 16 0.43 -2.86 14.09
C VAL A 16 1.89 -2.42 13.98
N ALA A 17 2.79 -2.99 14.79
CA ALA A 17 4.21 -2.72 14.71
C ALA A 17 4.82 -3.13 13.37
N ALA A 18 4.44 -4.29 12.82
CA ALA A 18 4.89 -4.74 11.51
C ALA A 18 4.41 -3.82 10.38
N VAL A 19 3.15 -3.40 10.39
CA VAL A 19 2.60 -2.46 9.40
C VAL A 19 3.35 -1.14 9.45
N ARG A 20 3.53 -0.57 10.65
CA ARG A 20 4.29 0.68 10.83
C ARG A 20 5.73 0.56 10.33
N ARG A 21 6.39 -0.57 10.60
CA ARG A 21 7.75 -0.84 10.11
C ARG A 21 7.80 -0.88 8.59
N VAL A 22 6.87 -1.56 7.94
CA VAL A 22 6.82 -1.65 6.46
C VAL A 22 6.52 -0.30 5.83
N LEU A 23 5.62 0.51 6.42
CA LEU A 23 5.33 1.88 5.96
C LEU A 23 6.54 2.81 6.04
N ALA A 24 7.51 2.53 6.91
CA ALA A 24 8.75 3.31 7.03
C ALA A 24 9.85 2.86 6.07
N LEU A 25 9.70 1.74 5.36
CA LEU A 25 10.70 1.26 4.40
C LEU A 25 10.59 2.02 3.08
N PRO A 26 11.72 2.33 2.40
CA PRO A 26 11.72 3.00 1.11
C PRO A 26 11.41 2.03 -0.05
N VAL A 27 10.41 1.16 0.12
CA VAL A 27 10.01 0.15 -0.86
C VAL A 27 8.58 0.41 -1.33
N PRO A 28 8.26 0.13 -2.61
CA PRO A 28 6.88 0.21 -3.08
C PRO A 28 5.96 -0.74 -2.30
N LEU A 29 4.88 -0.21 -1.73
CA LEU A 29 3.88 -0.97 -0.98
C LEU A 29 2.51 -0.90 -1.68
N LEU A 30 1.90 -2.06 -1.90
CA LEU A 30 0.49 -2.18 -2.28
C LEU A 30 -0.25 -2.90 -1.15
N ALA A 31 -1.25 -2.26 -0.57
CA ALA A 31 -2.03 -2.82 0.52
C ALA A 31 -3.53 -2.51 0.36
N THR A 32 -4.37 -3.42 0.84
CA THR A 32 -5.81 -3.18 1.01
C THR A 32 -6.08 -2.76 2.45
N VAL A 33 -6.94 -1.76 2.64
CA VAL A 33 -7.32 -1.27 3.96
C VAL A 33 -8.82 -1.07 4.03
N SER A 34 -9.42 -1.40 5.17
CA SER A 34 -10.84 -1.18 5.43
C SER A 34 -11.24 0.28 5.16
N GLN A 35 -12.38 0.51 4.52
CA GLN A 35 -12.87 1.86 4.18
C GLN A 35 -13.08 2.73 5.44
N LYS A 36 -13.56 2.14 6.53
CA LYS A 36 -13.72 2.77 7.84
C LYS A 36 -12.82 2.07 8.87
N GLY A 37 -12.28 2.82 9.83
CA GLY A 37 -11.46 2.28 10.90
C GLY A 37 -10.66 3.35 11.64
N ARG A 38 -10.18 3.02 12.84
CA ARG A 38 -9.32 3.87 13.68
C ARG A 38 -7.94 3.21 13.83
N GLY A 39 -7.01 3.85 14.56
CA GLY A 39 -5.66 3.32 14.79
C GLY A 39 -4.88 3.16 13.49
N VAL A 40 -4.21 2.02 13.31
CA VAL A 40 -3.37 1.73 12.14
C VAL A 40 -4.10 1.93 10.79
N ILE A 41 -5.41 1.69 10.73
CA ILE A 41 -6.23 1.91 9.52
C ILE A 41 -6.29 3.41 9.17
N ALA A 42 -6.43 4.28 10.16
CA ALA A 42 -6.47 5.72 9.95
C ALA A 42 -5.05 6.28 9.69
N GLU A 43 -4.02 5.68 10.31
CA GLU A 43 -2.62 6.05 10.09
C GLU A 43 -2.17 5.76 8.66
N VAL A 44 -2.43 4.56 8.13
CA VAL A 44 -2.08 4.17 6.75
C VAL A 44 -2.61 5.16 5.72
N LYS A 45 -3.85 5.66 5.90
CA LYS A 45 -4.49 6.62 4.99
C LYS A 45 -3.94 8.05 5.09
N LYS A 46 -3.12 8.35 6.09
CA LYS A 46 -2.53 9.68 6.32
C LYS A 46 -1.06 9.77 5.93
N VAL A 47 -0.42 8.65 5.58
CA VAL A 47 0.99 8.62 5.15
C VAL A 47 1.18 9.58 3.98
N SER A 48 2.24 10.37 3.93
CA SER A 48 2.48 11.25 2.77
C SER A 48 2.97 10.44 1.56
N GLY A 49 2.60 10.83 0.35
CA GLY A 49 3.14 10.23 -0.88
C GLY A 49 2.55 8.88 -1.30
N HIS A 50 1.43 8.46 -0.72
CA HIS A 50 0.68 7.29 -1.19
C HIS A 50 -0.43 7.68 -2.17
N GLN A 51 -0.90 6.69 -2.93
CA GLN A 51 -2.14 6.79 -3.71
C GLN A 51 -3.23 5.94 -3.05
N LEU A 52 -4.35 6.56 -2.69
CA LEU A 52 -5.49 5.87 -2.07
C LEU A 52 -6.60 5.66 -3.10
N PHE A 53 -6.92 4.40 -3.38
CA PHE A 53 -8.02 4.03 -4.27
C PHE A 53 -9.21 3.52 -3.48
N VAL A 54 -10.35 4.21 -3.59
CA VAL A 54 -11.63 3.69 -3.09
C VAL A 54 -12.24 2.80 -4.17
N VAL A 55 -12.25 1.48 -3.93
CA VAL A 55 -12.84 0.51 -4.84
C VAL A 55 -14.36 0.68 -4.86
N THR A 56 -14.92 0.80 -6.05
CA THR A 56 -16.36 0.89 -6.32
C THR A 56 -16.73 -0.13 -7.38
N GLN A 57 -18.02 -0.45 -7.53
CA GLN A 57 -18.47 -1.34 -8.61
C GLN A 57 -18.04 -0.84 -9.99
N ARG A 58 -18.01 0.49 -10.19
CA ARG A 58 -17.64 1.14 -11.44
C ARG A 58 -16.16 1.00 -11.80
N ASN A 59 -15.26 1.09 -10.82
CA ASN A 59 -13.82 1.08 -11.09
C ASN A 59 -13.15 -0.30 -10.92
N ARG A 60 -13.83 -1.28 -10.31
CA ARG A 60 -13.24 -2.56 -9.90
C ARG A 60 -12.49 -3.31 -11.01
N ASN A 61 -13.00 -3.27 -12.25
CA ASN A 61 -12.44 -4.02 -13.37
C ASN A 61 -11.23 -3.32 -14.00
N ASN A 62 -11.16 -1.99 -13.90
CA ASN A 62 -10.11 -1.18 -14.53
C ASN A 62 -8.95 -0.90 -13.58
N LEU A 63 -9.25 -0.80 -12.28
CA LEU A 63 -8.29 -0.45 -11.24
C LEU A 63 -7.03 -1.34 -11.22
N PRO A 64 -7.08 -2.67 -11.46
CA PRO A 64 -5.87 -3.48 -11.52
C PRO A 64 -4.87 -3.01 -12.60
N ARG A 65 -5.37 -2.59 -13.78
CA ARG A 65 -4.50 -2.10 -14.87
C ARG A 65 -3.83 -0.78 -14.50
N GLU A 66 -4.56 0.11 -13.84
CA GLU A 66 -4.04 1.39 -13.34
C GLU A 66 -2.95 1.17 -12.28
N ILE A 67 -3.20 0.30 -11.30
CA ILE A 67 -2.24 -0.05 -10.25
C ILE A 67 -0.94 -0.62 -10.87
N VAL A 68 -1.06 -1.54 -11.83
CA VAL A 68 0.12 -2.11 -12.51
C VAL A 68 0.91 -1.03 -13.25
N LYS A 69 0.24 -0.08 -13.91
CA LYS A 69 0.91 1.04 -14.59
C LYS A 69 1.73 1.87 -13.60
N ILE A 70 1.14 2.24 -12.47
CA ILE A 70 1.80 3.02 -11.41
C ILE A 70 3.04 2.28 -10.87
N LEU A 71 2.89 1.01 -10.50
CA LEU A 71 3.98 0.19 -9.94
C LEU A 71 5.14 -0.05 -10.92
N ARG A 72 4.90 0.06 -12.23
CA ARG A 72 5.95 -0.02 -13.25
C ARG A 72 6.69 1.31 -13.36
N THR A 73 5.99 2.44 -13.35
CA THR A 73 6.59 3.78 -13.39
C THR A 73 7.43 4.08 -12.14
N SER A 74 6.99 3.64 -10.96
CA SER A 74 7.75 3.81 -9.71
C SER A 74 9.07 3.01 -9.69
N ARG A 75 9.21 1.93 -10.48
CA ARG A 75 10.44 1.15 -10.59
C ARG A 75 11.47 1.76 -11.55
N SER A 76 11.01 2.46 -12.58
CA SER A 76 11.88 3.07 -13.61
C SER A 76 12.64 4.33 -13.14
N GLY A 77 12.35 4.85 -11.93
CA GLY A 77 13.11 5.94 -11.31
C GLY A 77 14.25 5.49 -10.38
N GLN A 78 14.54 4.18 -10.29
CA GLN A 78 15.47 3.58 -9.32
C GLN A 78 16.57 2.73 -10.00
N HIS A 79 16.93 3.03 -11.25
CA HIS A 79 18.08 2.40 -11.90
C HIS A 79 18.86 3.40 -12.76
N THR A 80 19.82 4.10 -12.16
CA THR A 80 21.01 4.57 -12.88
C THR A 80 22.01 3.42 -12.89
N PRO A 81 22.32 2.79 -14.03
CA PRO A 81 23.48 1.90 -14.09
C PRO A 81 24.74 2.75 -13.82
N SER A 82 25.51 2.37 -12.82
CA SER A 82 26.84 2.95 -12.58
C SER A 82 27.69 2.73 -13.84
N PRO A 83 28.40 3.75 -14.36
CA PRO A 83 29.36 3.51 -15.43
C PRO A 83 30.48 2.64 -14.85
N ALA A 84 30.68 1.46 -15.44
CA ALA A 84 31.89 0.69 -15.24
C ALA A 84 33.03 1.48 -15.90
N GLY A 85 34.03 1.83 -15.10
CA GLY A 85 35.32 2.33 -15.57
C GLY A 85 36.21 1.20 -16.07
#